data_AF-A0A1G9KKR2-F1
#
_entry.id   AF-A0A1G9KKR2-F1
#
_cell.length_a   1.000
_cell.length_b   1.000
_cell.length_c   1.000
_cell.angle_alpha   90.00
_cell.angle_beta   90.00
_cell.angle_gamma   90.00
#
_symmetry.space_group_name_H-M   'P 1'
#
loop_
_entity.id
_entity.type
_entity.pdbx_description
1 polymer ?
#
loop_
_entity_poly.entity_id
_entity_poly.type
_entity_poly.pdbx_seq_one_letter_code
_entity_poly.pdbx_strand_id
1 'polypeptide(L)'
;MKKRTIHLLFFALCLLSFGSIMAQGEFITTWKTDNTGASNDNQITIPTGTGSFAYTVDWGDGTTDATVYTGSTTHTYASAGTYTVKISGDFPHLEFSYGQDNEKLLSVEQWGTQQWTSMRNSFSYCNNFVFNALDVPDLSLVTDMSSMFSQATTFNEDISSWDVSKATDMSGMFYNATNFNQDIGTWNVGNVITMVNMFANSAFNQDIGSWNVSNVIRMQGMFYYATTFNQPIGSWNVSSVTDMVNMFLGASNFNQDIGTWDVGSVTEMRSMFVYASSFDQNISNWDVSSVIRMDGMFYHASAFDQNIGSWNVGNVNNMTEMFTGASLSTSNYDSLLQGWSALSLQNGVTFDGGNSDYCSGAAARQKIIDDFAWTINDDGEDCSVPENSYFITTWKTDNTGASNDNQITIPT
;
A
#
# COMPACT_ATOMS: atom_id res chain seq x y z
N MET A 1 -56.86 31.63 34.09
CA MET A 1 -55.72 31.38 33.19
C MET A 1 -55.98 30.11 32.39
N LYS A 2 -56.03 30.24 31.06
CA LYS A 2 -56.32 29.17 30.10
C LYS A 2 -55.22 28.09 30.14
N LYS A 3 -55.59 26.82 30.28
CA LYS A 3 -54.77 25.69 29.82
C LYS A 3 -55.57 24.91 28.77
N ARG A 4 -55.17 25.06 27.51
CA ARG A 4 -55.50 24.19 26.39
C ARG A 4 -54.30 23.27 26.17
N THR A 5 -54.49 21.96 26.14
CA THR A 5 -53.53 20.99 25.57
C THR A 5 -54.36 19.78 25.13
N ILE A 6 -54.84 19.81 23.88
CA ILE A 6 -54.37 19.02 22.72
C ILE A 6 -54.51 17.51 22.96
N HIS A 7 -55.53 16.92 22.32
CA HIS A 7 -55.64 15.49 22.08
C HIS A 7 -54.68 15.12 20.94
N LEU A 8 -53.64 14.33 21.21
CA LEU A 8 -52.92 13.61 20.15
C LEU A 8 -53.61 12.25 19.95
N LEU A 9 -54.24 12.07 18.79
CA LEU A 9 -54.59 10.75 18.28
C LEU A 9 -53.29 10.02 17.91
N PHE A 10 -53.02 8.90 18.60
CA PHE A 10 -52.04 7.92 18.15
C PHE A 10 -52.66 7.10 17.00
N PHE A 11 -52.21 7.34 15.78
CA PHE A 11 -52.49 6.46 14.63
C PHE A 11 -51.36 5.42 14.57
N ALA A 12 -51.58 4.26 15.18
CA ALA A 12 -50.70 3.11 15.00
C ALA A 12 -51.05 2.46 13.65
N LEU A 13 -50.29 2.79 12.61
CA LEU A 13 -50.39 2.11 11.32
C LEU A 13 -49.60 0.80 11.41
N CYS A 14 -50.32 -0.27 11.73
CA CYS A 14 -49.83 -1.64 11.68
C CYS A 14 -49.79 -2.07 10.20
N LEU A 15 -48.62 -2.04 9.57
CA LEU A 15 -48.37 -2.68 8.28
C LEU A 15 -47.58 -3.97 8.53
N LEU A 16 -48.33 -5.02 8.88
CA LEU A 16 -47.92 -6.40 8.72
C LEU A 16 -48.02 -6.74 7.23
N SER A 17 -46.89 -6.73 6.54
CA SER A 17 -46.72 -7.50 5.30
C SER A 17 -45.49 -8.38 5.45
N PHE A 18 -45.61 -9.44 6.25
CA PHE A 18 -44.75 -10.61 6.07
C PHE A 18 -45.24 -11.35 4.82
N GLY A 19 -44.90 -10.81 3.66
CA GLY A 19 -44.64 -11.66 2.52
C GLY A 19 -43.45 -12.52 2.88
N SER A 20 -43.60 -13.83 2.77
CA SER A 20 -42.51 -14.79 2.90
C SER A 20 -41.36 -14.39 1.97
N ILE A 21 -40.35 -13.71 2.50
CA ILE A 21 -39.08 -13.50 1.83
C ILE A 21 -38.44 -14.90 1.79
N MET A 22 -38.65 -15.63 0.70
CA MET A 22 -37.67 -16.63 0.32
C MET A 22 -36.36 -15.87 0.21
N ALA A 23 -35.29 -16.33 0.87
CA ALA A 23 -33.97 -15.75 0.71
C ALA A 23 -33.69 -15.64 -0.80
N GLN A 24 -33.57 -14.41 -1.30
CA GLN A 24 -33.32 -14.18 -2.72
C GLN A 24 -31.85 -14.54 -2.95
N GLY A 25 -31.61 -15.70 -3.57
CA GLY A 25 -30.25 -16.25 -3.74
C GLY A 25 -29.45 -15.65 -4.89
N GLU A 26 -30.06 -14.74 -5.64
CA GLU A 26 -29.54 -14.17 -6.89
C GLU A 26 -28.49 -13.08 -6.59
N PHE A 27 -27.44 -13.01 -7.40
CA PHE A 27 -26.54 -11.86 -7.44
C PHE A 27 -27.16 -10.78 -8.33
N ILE A 28 -27.40 -9.58 -7.78
CA ILE A 28 -28.18 -8.53 -8.45
C ILE A 28 -27.31 -7.30 -8.66
N THR A 29 -27.27 -6.82 -9.90
CA THR A 29 -26.48 -5.67 -10.33
C THR A 29 -27.31 -4.72 -11.19
N THR A 30 -26.90 -3.45 -11.25
CA THR A 30 -27.48 -2.48 -12.19
C THR A 30 -26.45 -2.07 -13.22
N TRP A 31 -26.86 -2.03 -14.49
CA TRP A 31 -26.00 -1.69 -15.62
C TRP A 31 -26.61 -0.57 -16.46
N LYS A 32 -25.77 0.26 -17.07
CA LYS A 32 -26.15 1.30 -18.03
C LYS A 32 -25.49 1.01 -19.37
N THR A 33 -26.28 0.55 -20.35
CA THR A 33 -25.78 -0.03 -21.60
C THR A 33 -25.04 0.97 -22.49
N ASP A 34 -25.38 2.26 -22.39
CA ASP A 34 -24.83 3.38 -23.16
C ASP A 34 -23.66 4.08 -22.48
N ASN A 35 -23.15 3.56 -21.35
CA ASN A 35 -21.84 3.93 -20.86
C ASN A 35 -20.74 3.34 -21.74
N THR A 36 -19.54 3.91 -21.66
CA THR A 36 -18.37 3.41 -22.39
C THR A 36 -18.10 1.93 -22.09
N GLY A 37 -17.78 1.17 -23.13
CA GLY A 37 -17.50 -0.27 -23.03
C GLY A 37 -17.25 -0.87 -24.41
N ALA A 38 -16.94 -2.17 -24.44
CA ALA A 38 -16.64 -2.90 -25.67
C ALA A 38 -17.91 -3.25 -26.47
N SER A 39 -19.02 -3.54 -25.80
CA SER A 39 -20.28 -3.87 -26.46
C SER A 39 -21.02 -2.62 -26.93
N ASN A 40 -21.98 -2.78 -27.85
CA ASN A 40 -22.76 -1.66 -28.38
C ASN A 40 -23.59 -0.96 -27.29
N ASP A 41 -24.07 0.26 -27.54
CA ASP A 41 -24.80 1.09 -26.57
C ASP A 41 -26.12 0.48 -26.06
N ASN A 42 -26.64 -0.55 -26.71
CA ASN A 42 -27.80 -1.33 -26.28
C ASN A 42 -27.42 -2.75 -25.83
N GLN A 43 -26.17 -2.96 -25.43
CA GLN A 43 -25.65 -4.25 -25.01
C GLN A 43 -24.89 -4.13 -23.69
N ILE A 44 -24.82 -5.25 -22.97
CA ILE A 44 -23.83 -5.49 -21.92
C ILE A 44 -23.26 -6.89 -22.10
N THR A 45 -22.04 -7.06 -21.62
CA THR A 45 -21.37 -8.36 -21.50
C THR A 45 -21.16 -8.65 -20.02
N ILE A 46 -21.56 -9.84 -19.58
CA ILE A 46 -21.17 -10.39 -18.27
C ILE A 46 -19.88 -11.18 -18.49
N PRO A 47 -18.73 -10.70 -17.99
CA PRO A 47 -17.46 -11.39 -18.20
C PRO A 47 -17.19 -12.39 -17.06
N THR A 48 -16.81 -13.60 -17.43
CA THR A 48 -16.54 -14.70 -16.49
C THR A 48 -15.10 -15.17 -16.53
N GLY A 49 -14.22 -14.45 -17.25
CA GLY A 49 -12.83 -14.86 -17.42
C GLY A 49 -12.70 -16.22 -18.10
N THR A 50 -11.90 -17.10 -17.49
CA THR A 50 -11.69 -18.48 -17.97
C THR A 50 -12.46 -19.49 -17.12
N GLY A 51 -13.19 -20.40 -17.76
CA GLY A 51 -13.83 -21.52 -17.06
C GLY A 51 -15.04 -22.04 -17.81
N SER A 52 -15.70 -23.03 -17.21
CA SER A 52 -17.02 -23.51 -17.62
C SER A 52 -17.96 -23.42 -16.45
N PHE A 53 -18.98 -22.58 -16.57
CA PHE A 53 -19.93 -22.28 -15.50
C PHE A 53 -21.31 -22.85 -15.80
N ALA A 54 -22.23 -22.76 -14.84
CA ALA A 54 -23.59 -23.20 -15.04
C ALA A 54 -24.57 -22.20 -14.42
N TYR A 55 -24.66 -21.02 -15.05
CA TYR A 55 -25.48 -19.92 -14.58
C TYR A 55 -26.54 -19.49 -15.60
N THR A 56 -27.55 -18.77 -15.12
CA THR A 56 -28.62 -18.16 -15.91
C THR A 56 -28.77 -16.70 -15.50
N VAL A 57 -29.26 -15.88 -16.43
CA VAL A 57 -29.41 -14.44 -16.27
C VAL A 57 -30.87 -14.04 -16.53
N ASP A 58 -31.43 -13.27 -15.61
CA ASP A 58 -32.60 -12.40 -15.86
C ASP A 58 -32.03 -11.03 -16.22
N TRP A 59 -32.23 -10.61 -17.47
CA TRP A 59 -31.65 -9.39 -18.02
C TRP A 59 -32.41 -8.12 -17.61
N GLY A 60 -33.53 -8.26 -16.89
CA GLY A 60 -34.30 -7.12 -16.39
C GLY A 60 -35.16 -6.40 -17.44
N ASP A 61 -35.19 -6.89 -18.68
CA ASP A 61 -36.05 -6.42 -19.77
C ASP A 61 -37.23 -7.37 -20.06
N GLY A 62 -37.47 -8.32 -19.15
CA GLY A 62 -38.47 -9.39 -19.30
C GLY A 62 -37.95 -10.60 -20.09
N THR A 63 -36.69 -10.58 -20.53
CA THR A 63 -36.03 -11.75 -21.10
C THR A 63 -35.19 -12.47 -20.04
N THR A 64 -35.24 -13.80 -20.09
CA THR A 64 -34.40 -14.70 -19.30
C THR A 64 -33.81 -15.73 -20.25
N ASP A 65 -32.66 -16.28 -19.92
CA ASP A 65 -32.02 -17.25 -20.81
C ASP A 65 -32.79 -18.57 -20.88
N ALA A 66 -32.96 -19.09 -22.10
CA ALA A 66 -33.52 -20.42 -22.32
C ALA A 66 -32.49 -21.55 -22.08
N THR A 67 -31.20 -21.19 -21.97
CA THR A 67 -30.07 -22.13 -21.82
C THR A 67 -29.10 -21.64 -20.75
N VAL A 68 -28.47 -22.58 -20.07
CA VAL A 68 -27.41 -22.32 -19.10
C VAL A 68 -26.14 -21.84 -19.81
N TYR A 69 -25.55 -20.74 -19.33
CA TYR A 69 -24.28 -20.23 -19.84
C TYR A 69 -23.08 -20.92 -19.19
N THR A 70 -22.03 -21.11 -20.00
CA THR A 70 -20.77 -21.70 -19.57
C THR A 70 -19.60 -20.74 -19.59
N GLY A 71 -19.76 -19.51 -20.08
CA GLY A 71 -18.69 -18.52 -20.18
C GLY A 71 -19.27 -17.12 -20.32
N SER A 72 -18.44 -16.16 -20.72
CA SER A 72 -18.89 -14.78 -20.91
C SER A 72 -20.00 -14.71 -21.95
N THR A 73 -20.98 -13.84 -21.70
CA THR A 73 -22.18 -13.72 -22.55
C THR A 73 -22.57 -12.26 -22.73
N THR A 74 -23.09 -11.94 -23.91
CA THR A 74 -23.53 -10.59 -24.28
C THR A 74 -25.02 -10.60 -24.60
N HIS A 75 -25.76 -9.70 -23.98
CA HIS A 75 -27.19 -9.50 -24.25
C HIS A 75 -27.42 -8.24 -25.07
N THR A 76 -28.48 -8.24 -25.89
CA THR A 76 -28.88 -7.09 -26.71
C THR A 76 -30.28 -6.66 -26.35
N TYR A 77 -30.38 -5.48 -25.73
CA TYR A 77 -31.63 -4.84 -25.37
C TYR A 77 -32.29 -4.17 -26.58
N ALA A 78 -33.62 -4.05 -26.54
CA ALA A 78 -34.38 -3.37 -27.60
C ALA A 78 -34.04 -1.87 -27.72
N SER A 79 -33.63 -1.25 -26.62
CA SER A 79 -33.17 0.15 -26.53
C SER A 79 -31.98 0.24 -25.58
N ALA A 80 -31.16 1.27 -25.74
CA ALA A 80 -30.20 1.63 -24.71
C ALA A 80 -30.93 2.07 -23.43
N GLY A 81 -30.35 1.83 -22.25
CA GLY A 81 -30.95 2.20 -20.98
C GLY A 81 -30.23 1.64 -19.76
N THR A 82 -30.91 1.75 -18.62
CA THR A 82 -30.46 1.20 -17.34
C THR A 82 -31.29 -0.02 -17.00
N TYR A 83 -30.62 -1.13 -16.67
CA TYR A 83 -31.24 -2.44 -16.45
C TYR A 83 -30.73 -3.08 -15.17
N THR A 84 -31.63 -3.71 -14.42
CA THR A 84 -31.29 -4.53 -13.27
C THR A 84 -31.14 -5.97 -13.70
N VAL A 85 -29.94 -6.51 -13.56
CA VAL A 85 -29.56 -7.85 -14.02
C VAL A 85 -29.43 -8.76 -12.81
N LYS A 86 -30.01 -9.96 -12.89
CA LYS A 86 -29.94 -10.97 -11.83
C LYS A 86 -29.28 -12.23 -12.34
N ILE A 87 -28.29 -12.72 -11.62
CA ILE A 87 -27.52 -13.91 -11.95
C ILE A 87 -27.82 -14.99 -10.91
N SER A 88 -28.08 -16.20 -11.39
CA SER A 88 -28.35 -17.39 -10.57
C SER A 88 -27.57 -18.59 -11.07
N GLY A 89 -27.32 -19.56 -10.19
CA GLY A 89 -26.63 -20.80 -10.52
C GLY A 89 -25.16 -20.76 -10.13
N ASP A 90 -24.34 -21.54 -10.83
CA ASP A 90 -22.89 -21.61 -10.60
C ASP A 90 -22.19 -20.45 -11.32
N PHE A 91 -22.01 -19.33 -10.61
CA PHE A 91 -21.32 -18.11 -11.06
C PHE A 91 -20.21 -17.72 -10.07
N PRO A 92 -19.07 -18.41 -10.07
CA PRO A 92 -18.12 -18.35 -8.96
C PRO A 92 -17.19 -17.12 -8.98
N HIS A 93 -17.19 -16.34 -10.07
CA HIS A 93 -16.47 -15.07 -10.20
C HIS A 93 -17.05 -14.23 -11.35
N LEU A 94 -16.95 -12.92 -11.17
CA LEU A 94 -17.05 -11.90 -12.20
C LEU A 94 -15.60 -11.47 -12.49
N GLU A 95 -15.14 -11.44 -13.73
CA GLU A 95 -13.74 -11.08 -14.02
C GLU A 95 -13.64 -10.13 -15.21
N PHE A 96 -13.34 -8.85 -14.95
CA PHE A 96 -13.11 -7.87 -16.00
C PHE A 96 -11.69 -7.91 -16.53
N SER A 97 -11.53 -7.48 -17.78
CA SER A 97 -10.26 -7.10 -18.39
C SER A 97 -10.33 -5.66 -18.90
N TYR A 98 -9.17 -5.02 -19.05
CA TYR A 98 -9.10 -3.66 -19.57
C TYR A 98 -9.88 -3.50 -20.89
N GLY A 99 -10.69 -2.45 -20.96
CA GLY A 99 -11.49 -2.11 -22.15
C GLY A 99 -12.77 -2.93 -22.36
N GLN A 100 -13.16 -3.80 -21.42
CA GLN A 100 -14.49 -4.44 -21.45
C GLN A 100 -15.59 -3.48 -20.94
N ASP A 101 -16.79 -4.02 -20.67
CA ASP A 101 -17.97 -3.27 -20.23
C ASP A 101 -17.92 -2.83 -18.74
N ASN A 102 -16.73 -2.72 -18.14
CA ASN A 102 -16.55 -2.41 -16.71
C ASN A 102 -17.16 -1.06 -16.29
N GLU A 103 -17.17 -0.06 -17.18
CA GLU A 103 -17.84 1.23 -16.90
C GLU A 103 -19.36 1.19 -17.09
N LYS A 104 -19.89 0.12 -17.69
CA LYS A 104 -21.33 -0.11 -17.82
C LYS A 104 -21.94 -0.66 -16.52
N LEU A 105 -21.15 -1.31 -15.65
CA LEU A 105 -21.60 -1.73 -14.32
C LEU A 105 -21.69 -0.52 -13.38
N LEU A 106 -22.90 -0.25 -12.87
CA LEU A 106 -23.16 0.89 -11.99
C LEU A 106 -23.17 0.50 -10.51
N SER A 107 -23.71 -0.68 -10.18
CA SER A 107 -23.85 -1.06 -8.77
C SER A 107 -24.06 -2.56 -8.57
N VAL A 108 -23.71 -3.01 -7.37
CA VAL A 108 -24.24 -4.25 -6.78
C VAL A 108 -25.40 -3.87 -5.87
N GLU A 109 -26.57 -4.41 -6.19
CA GLU A 109 -27.81 -4.24 -5.41
C GLU A 109 -27.99 -5.34 -4.37
N GLN A 110 -27.40 -6.52 -4.61
CA GLN A 110 -27.45 -7.66 -3.71
C GLN A 110 -26.35 -8.68 -4.05
N TRP A 111 -25.67 -9.21 -3.04
CA TRP A 111 -24.69 -10.29 -3.22
C TRP A 111 -25.33 -11.67 -3.36
N GLY A 112 -26.44 -11.91 -2.65
CA GLY A 112 -27.19 -13.15 -2.70
C GLY A 112 -26.46 -14.31 -2.00
N THR A 113 -26.76 -15.54 -2.43
CA THR A 113 -26.13 -16.76 -1.88
C THR A 113 -25.02 -17.29 -2.78
N GLN A 114 -24.42 -16.42 -3.60
CA GLN A 114 -23.39 -16.81 -4.54
C GLN A 114 -22.15 -17.33 -3.79
N GLN A 115 -21.67 -18.51 -4.18
CA GLN A 115 -20.41 -19.05 -3.68
C GLN A 115 -19.27 -18.50 -4.56
N TRP A 116 -18.59 -17.48 -4.06
CA TRP A 116 -17.46 -16.88 -4.76
C TRP A 116 -16.20 -17.70 -4.52
N THR A 117 -15.51 -18.12 -5.58
CA THR A 117 -14.22 -18.83 -5.46
C THR A 117 -13.03 -17.92 -5.80
N SER A 118 -13.28 -16.80 -6.47
CA SER A 118 -12.28 -15.77 -6.77
C SER A 118 -12.95 -14.40 -6.84
N MET A 119 -12.24 -13.37 -6.38
CA MET A 119 -12.59 -11.96 -6.58
C MET A 119 -11.58 -11.24 -7.47
N ARG A 120 -10.75 -12.01 -8.19
CA ARG A 120 -9.75 -11.48 -9.10
C ARG A 120 -10.40 -10.60 -10.17
N ASN A 121 -9.91 -9.37 -10.30
CA ASN A 121 -10.38 -8.34 -11.24
C ASN A 121 -11.90 -8.04 -11.25
N SER A 122 -12.68 -8.47 -10.24
CA SER A 122 -14.15 -8.46 -10.32
C SER A 122 -14.79 -7.08 -10.48
N PHE A 123 -14.13 -6.02 -10.00
CA PHE A 123 -14.57 -4.64 -10.14
C PHE A 123 -13.43 -3.74 -10.65
N SER A 124 -12.49 -4.34 -11.39
CA SER A 124 -11.39 -3.58 -11.98
C SER A 124 -11.92 -2.60 -13.04
N TYR A 125 -11.40 -1.36 -13.03
CA TYR A 125 -11.80 -0.27 -13.92
C TYR A 125 -13.29 0.15 -13.81
N CYS A 126 -14.02 -0.28 -12.76
CA CYS A 126 -15.41 0.09 -12.56
C CYS A 126 -15.53 1.51 -11.95
N ASN A 127 -15.36 2.54 -12.78
CA ASN A 127 -15.33 3.96 -12.39
C ASN A 127 -16.70 4.61 -12.13
N ASN A 128 -17.80 3.88 -12.30
CA ASN A 128 -19.15 4.36 -12.03
C ASN A 128 -19.82 3.59 -10.88
N PHE A 129 -19.02 2.84 -10.14
CA PHE A 129 -19.49 1.75 -9.28
C PHE A 129 -19.79 2.19 -7.85
N VAL A 130 -20.97 1.82 -7.36
CA VAL A 130 -21.42 2.02 -5.98
C VAL A 130 -22.01 0.75 -5.38
N PHE A 131 -22.02 0.64 -4.06
CA PHE A 131 -22.68 -0.47 -3.35
C PHE A 131 -24.02 -0.02 -2.75
N ASN A 132 -25.11 -0.57 -3.27
CA ASN A 132 -26.46 -0.41 -2.71
C ASN A 132 -26.88 -1.61 -1.85
N ALA A 133 -26.12 -2.71 -1.92
CA ALA A 133 -26.38 -3.96 -1.23
C ALA A 133 -26.46 -3.77 0.30
N LEU A 134 -27.45 -4.43 0.90
CA LEU A 134 -27.61 -4.52 2.36
C LEU A 134 -27.02 -5.83 2.94
N ASP A 135 -26.71 -6.79 2.07
CA ASP A 135 -26.01 -8.03 2.40
C ASP A 135 -24.50 -7.92 2.07
N VAL A 136 -23.75 -8.94 2.49
CA VAL A 136 -22.29 -9.04 2.26
C VAL A 136 -22.00 -10.31 1.45
N PRO A 137 -20.92 -10.33 0.64
CA PRO A 137 -20.57 -11.53 -0.11
C PRO A 137 -20.11 -12.66 0.83
N ASP A 138 -20.47 -13.89 0.49
CA ASP A 138 -19.83 -15.08 1.07
C ASP A 138 -18.46 -15.29 0.39
N LEU A 139 -17.40 -14.85 1.07
CA LEU A 139 -16.01 -14.95 0.62
C LEU A 139 -15.29 -16.18 1.21
N SER A 140 -16.01 -17.12 1.83
CA SER A 140 -15.40 -18.24 2.56
C SER A 140 -14.60 -19.22 1.69
N LEU A 141 -14.71 -19.12 0.37
CA LEU A 141 -13.94 -19.90 -0.61
C LEU A 141 -12.95 -19.04 -1.42
N VAL A 142 -12.91 -17.72 -1.21
CA VAL A 142 -12.08 -16.79 -1.97
C VAL A 142 -10.66 -16.78 -1.43
N THR A 143 -9.71 -17.19 -2.26
CA THR A 143 -8.26 -17.17 -1.94
C THR A 143 -7.48 -16.12 -2.74
N ASP A 144 -8.05 -15.63 -3.84
CA ASP A 144 -7.48 -14.63 -4.74
C ASP A 144 -8.43 -13.41 -4.83
N MET A 145 -7.98 -12.28 -4.29
CA MET A 145 -8.64 -10.97 -4.37
C MET A 145 -7.80 -9.99 -5.21
N SER A 146 -6.85 -10.50 -6.00
CA SER A 146 -5.91 -9.68 -6.74
C SER A 146 -6.63 -8.75 -7.72
N SER A 147 -6.23 -7.48 -7.71
CA SER A 147 -6.77 -6.45 -8.60
C SER A 147 -8.29 -6.25 -8.56
N MET A 148 -8.97 -6.70 -7.50
CA MET A 148 -10.44 -6.64 -7.38
C MET A 148 -11.00 -5.24 -7.67
N PHE A 149 -10.38 -4.18 -7.15
CA PHE A 149 -10.75 -2.77 -7.36
C PHE A 149 -9.65 -1.97 -8.06
N SER A 150 -8.76 -2.64 -8.79
CA SER A 150 -7.69 -1.98 -9.54
C SER A 150 -8.30 -0.98 -10.52
N GLN A 151 -7.82 0.26 -10.50
CA GLN A 151 -8.26 1.38 -11.35
C GLN A 151 -9.73 1.78 -11.17
N ALA A 152 -10.41 1.34 -10.10
CA ALA A 152 -11.74 1.82 -9.74
C ALA A 152 -11.62 3.19 -9.04
N THR A 153 -11.33 4.23 -9.82
CA THR A 153 -10.89 5.55 -9.32
C THR A 153 -11.92 6.27 -8.45
N THR A 154 -13.21 5.95 -8.60
CA THR A 154 -14.31 6.52 -7.81
C THR A 154 -14.71 5.68 -6.60
N PHE A 155 -14.21 4.44 -6.50
CA PHE A 155 -14.63 3.50 -5.47
C PHE A 155 -14.15 3.95 -4.08
N ASN A 156 -15.09 4.06 -3.14
CA ASN A 156 -14.82 4.41 -1.74
C ASN A 156 -15.93 3.91 -0.82
N GLU A 157 -16.48 2.72 -1.10
CA GLU A 157 -17.60 2.16 -0.35
C GLU A 157 -17.13 1.31 0.85
N ASP A 158 -17.94 1.25 1.90
CA ASP A 158 -17.62 0.50 3.12
C ASP A 158 -17.63 -1.02 2.86
N ILE A 159 -16.47 -1.63 3.10
CA ILE A 159 -16.22 -3.08 2.98
C ILE A 159 -15.60 -3.65 4.26
N SER A 160 -15.68 -2.90 5.37
CA SER A 160 -15.10 -3.27 6.67
C SER A 160 -15.66 -4.59 7.24
N SER A 161 -16.86 -4.97 6.82
CA SER A 161 -17.58 -6.16 7.29
C SER A 161 -17.27 -7.45 6.53
N TRP A 162 -16.47 -7.37 5.46
CA TRP A 162 -16.15 -8.52 4.62
C TRP A 162 -15.22 -9.50 5.33
N ASP A 163 -15.53 -10.80 5.27
CA ASP A 163 -14.65 -11.85 5.78
C ASP A 163 -13.58 -12.20 4.73
N VAL A 164 -12.42 -11.55 4.82
CA VAL A 164 -11.27 -11.81 3.94
C VAL A 164 -10.32 -12.88 4.49
N SER A 165 -10.70 -13.62 5.54
CA SER A 165 -9.78 -14.49 6.28
C SER A 165 -9.20 -15.66 5.49
N LYS A 166 -9.72 -15.95 4.29
CA LYS A 166 -9.21 -16.99 3.39
C LYS A 166 -8.32 -16.47 2.27
N ALA A 167 -8.26 -15.16 2.08
CA ALA A 167 -7.44 -14.56 1.04
C ALA A 167 -5.95 -14.84 1.29
N THR A 168 -5.27 -15.27 0.23
CA THR A 168 -3.83 -15.50 0.19
C THR A 168 -3.12 -14.52 -0.76
N ASP A 169 -3.85 -14.01 -1.77
CA ASP A 169 -3.36 -13.00 -2.71
C ASP A 169 -4.26 -11.75 -2.68
N MET A 170 -3.68 -10.60 -2.31
CA MET A 170 -4.33 -9.28 -2.35
C MET A 170 -3.57 -8.31 -3.28
N SER A 171 -2.76 -8.84 -4.21
CA SER A 171 -1.89 -8.04 -5.05
C SER A 171 -2.70 -7.07 -5.91
N GLY A 172 -2.36 -5.79 -5.85
CA GLY A 172 -3.01 -4.73 -6.62
C GLY A 172 -4.48 -4.49 -6.32
N MET A 173 -5.02 -5.00 -5.20
CA MET A 173 -6.45 -4.93 -4.89
C MET A 173 -7.02 -3.50 -5.03
N PHE A 174 -6.28 -2.48 -4.60
CA PHE A 174 -6.63 -1.06 -4.71
C PHE A 174 -5.62 -0.25 -5.55
N TYR A 175 -4.93 -0.90 -6.48
CA TYR A 175 -3.98 -0.23 -7.38
C TYR A 175 -4.66 0.90 -8.17
N ASN A 176 -4.18 2.14 -8.09
CA ASN A 176 -4.82 3.32 -8.68
C ASN A 176 -6.30 3.53 -8.27
N ALA A 177 -6.76 2.99 -7.14
CA ALA A 177 -8.04 3.35 -6.56
C ALA A 177 -7.91 4.69 -5.83
N THR A 178 -7.89 5.78 -6.60
CA THR A 178 -7.48 7.13 -6.14
C THR A 178 -8.42 7.76 -5.12
N ASN A 179 -9.64 7.26 -4.95
CA ASN A 179 -10.57 7.74 -3.92
C ASN A 179 -10.74 6.79 -2.73
N PHE A 180 -10.21 5.56 -2.81
CA PHE A 180 -10.44 4.57 -1.77
C PHE A 180 -9.68 4.92 -0.49
N ASN A 181 -10.41 5.11 0.60
CA ASN A 181 -9.86 5.43 1.92
C ASN A 181 -10.82 4.97 3.05
N GLN A 182 -11.50 3.85 2.87
CA GLN A 182 -12.39 3.28 3.90
C GLN A 182 -11.64 2.45 4.93
N ASP A 183 -12.18 2.39 6.15
CA ASP A 183 -11.59 1.63 7.24
C ASP A 183 -11.66 0.12 6.97
N ILE A 184 -10.49 -0.50 6.86
CA ILE A 184 -10.30 -1.95 6.70
C ILE A 184 -9.35 -2.49 7.77
N GLY A 185 -9.12 -1.74 8.85
CA GLY A 185 -8.25 -2.14 9.96
C GLY A 185 -8.73 -3.41 10.66
N THR A 186 -10.03 -3.72 10.57
CA THR A 186 -10.67 -4.92 11.15
C THR A 186 -10.45 -6.20 10.35
N TRP A 187 -9.89 -6.13 9.14
CA TRP A 187 -9.71 -7.29 8.28
C TRP A 187 -8.72 -8.29 8.86
N ASN A 188 -9.08 -9.58 8.78
CA ASN A 188 -8.17 -10.66 9.11
C ASN A 188 -7.30 -11.03 7.89
N VAL A 189 -6.13 -10.42 7.79
CA VAL A 189 -5.15 -10.67 6.70
C VAL A 189 -4.12 -11.77 7.04
N GLY A 190 -4.36 -12.55 8.11
CA GLY A 190 -3.37 -13.50 8.63
C GLY A 190 -2.98 -14.65 7.69
N ASN A 191 -3.74 -14.91 6.62
CA ASN A 191 -3.41 -15.91 5.61
C ASN A 191 -2.80 -15.32 4.33
N VAL A 192 -2.67 -13.99 4.24
CA VAL A 192 -2.16 -13.31 3.05
C VAL A 192 -0.67 -13.59 2.89
N ILE A 193 -0.28 -13.99 1.69
CA ILE A 193 1.11 -14.29 1.30
C ILE A 193 1.70 -13.15 0.46
N THR A 194 0.88 -12.41 -0.27
CA THR A 194 1.33 -11.32 -1.15
C THR A 194 0.40 -10.12 -1.11
N MET A 195 1.00 -8.93 -0.92
CA MET A 195 0.33 -7.63 -0.93
C MET A 195 0.96 -6.69 -1.98
N VAL A 196 1.56 -7.27 -3.02
CA VAL A 196 2.28 -6.52 -4.06
C VAL A 196 1.38 -5.44 -4.67
N ASN A 197 1.82 -4.18 -4.64
CA ASN A 197 1.11 -3.02 -5.17
C ASN A 197 -0.31 -2.79 -4.61
N MET A 198 -0.67 -3.36 -3.46
CA MET A 198 -2.06 -3.32 -2.94
C MET A 198 -2.64 -1.91 -2.88
N PHE A 199 -1.87 -0.92 -2.40
CA PHE A 199 -2.28 0.49 -2.27
C PHE A 199 -1.46 1.44 -3.16
N ALA A 200 -0.80 0.92 -4.20
CA ALA A 200 -0.01 1.74 -5.09
C ALA A 200 -0.89 2.77 -5.82
N ASN A 201 -0.48 4.05 -5.81
CA ASN A 201 -1.22 5.20 -6.32
C ASN A 201 -2.63 5.35 -5.72
N SER A 202 -2.84 4.92 -4.48
CA SER A 202 -4.11 5.09 -3.76
C SER A 202 -4.08 6.31 -2.83
N ALA A 203 -5.25 6.85 -2.50
CA ALA A 203 -5.43 7.84 -1.43
C ALA A 203 -5.62 7.21 -0.05
N PHE A 204 -5.41 5.89 0.07
CA PHE A 204 -5.58 5.14 1.31
C PHE A 204 -4.65 5.64 2.41
N ASN A 205 -5.23 5.94 3.58
CA ASN A 205 -4.54 6.42 4.77
C ASN A 205 -5.32 6.04 6.06
N GLN A 206 -5.91 4.84 6.12
CA GLN A 206 -6.58 4.33 7.32
C GLN A 206 -5.65 3.45 8.16
N ASP A 207 -5.93 3.35 9.45
CA ASP A 207 -5.12 2.58 10.40
C ASP A 207 -5.19 1.07 10.08
N ILE A 208 -4.01 0.52 9.77
CA ILE A 208 -3.78 -0.91 9.50
C ILE A 208 -2.67 -1.47 10.40
N GLY A 209 -2.26 -0.73 11.45
CA GLY A 209 -1.17 -1.13 12.34
C GLY A 209 -1.46 -2.43 13.12
N SER A 210 -2.74 -2.80 13.24
CA SER A 210 -3.19 -4.03 13.91
C SER A 210 -3.19 -5.29 13.02
N TRP A 211 -2.94 -5.15 11.72
CA TRP A 211 -2.91 -6.28 10.80
C TRP A 211 -1.81 -7.29 11.16
N ASN A 212 -2.18 -8.57 11.14
CA ASN A 212 -1.20 -9.65 11.24
C ASN A 212 -0.62 -9.99 9.86
N VAL A 213 0.54 -9.44 9.55
CA VAL A 213 1.25 -9.65 8.27
C VAL A 213 2.36 -10.71 8.35
N SER A 214 2.41 -11.53 9.41
CA SER A 214 3.52 -12.48 9.65
C SER A 214 3.71 -13.54 8.58
N ASN A 215 2.68 -13.80 7.76
CA ASN A 215 2.73 -14.77 6.66
C ASN A 215 3.02 -14.14 5.29
N VAL A 216 3.09 -12.80 5.21
CA VAL A 216 3.36 -12.10 3.96
C VAL A 216 4.82 -12.28 3.57
N ILE A 217 5.04 -12.69 2.32
CA ILE A 217 6.37 -12.91 1.74
C ILE A 217 6.76 -11.75 0.81
N ARG A 218 5.79 -11.16 0.09
CA ARG A 218 6.03 -10.11 -0.92
C ARG A 218 5.23 -8.84 -0.60
N MET A 219 5.96 -7.73 -0.38
CA MET A 219 5.41 -6.38 -0.16
C MET A 219 5.88 -5.37 -1.22
N GLN A 220 6.41 -5.85 -2.35
CA GLN A 220 6.83 -5.02 -3.47
C GLN A 220 5.78 -3.94 -3.79
N GLY A 221 6.18 -2.68 -3.74
CA GLY A 221 5.36 -1.54 -4.15
C GLY A 221 4.05 -1.36 -3.39
N MET A 222 3.86 -1.98 -2.20
CA MET A 222 2.59 -1.92 -1.47
C MET A 222 2.05 -0.49 -1.31
N PHE A 223 2.93 0.49 -1.09
CA PHE A 223 2.62 1.92 -0.99
C PHE A 223 3.30 2.78 -2.08
N TYR A 224 3.56 2.21 -3.25
CA TYR A 224 4.17 2.92 -4.39
C TYR A 224 3.33 4.14 -4.81
N TYR A 225 3.90 5.34 -4.72
CA TYR A 225 3.24 6.64 -4.90
C TYR A 225 1.96 6.82 -4.07
N ALA A 226 1.84 6.15 -2.92
CA ALA A 226 0.79 6.40 -1.95
C ALA A 226 1.10 7.69 -1.15
N THR A 227 1.05 8.83 -1.84
CA THR A 227 1.52 10.14 -1.34
C THR A 227 0.85 10.61 -0.06
N THR A 228 -0.32 10.06 0.29
CA THR A 228 -1.09 10.43 1.49
C THR A 228 -0.85 9.50 2.68
N PHE A 229 -0.31 8.30 2.47
CA PHE A 229 -0.18 7.27 3.50
C PHE A 229 0.87 7.64 4.54
N ASN A 230 0.49 7.65 5.82
CA ASN A 230 1.39 7.93 6.95
C ASN A 230 0.89 7.29 8.26
N GLN A 231 0.41 6.05 8.20
CA GLN A 231 -0.16 5.33 9.36
C GLN A 231 0.87 4.46 10.08
N PRO A 232 0.78 4.33 11.42
CA PRO A 232 1.78 3.60 12.20
C PRO A 232 1.73 2.10 11.91
N ILE A 233 2.77 1.59 11.27
CA ILE A 233 2.93 0.17 10.89
C ILE A 233 4.16 -0.49 11.54
N GLY A 234 4.82 0.19 12.48
CA GLY A 234 6.01 -0.33 13.16
C GLY A 234 5.78 -1.63 13.95
N SER A 235 4.52 -1.92 14.32
CA SER A 235 4.11 -3.15 15.00
C SER A 235 4.01 -4.38 14.09
N TRP A 236 4.12 -4.22 12.77
CA TRP A 236 4.05 -5.33 11.84
C TRP A 236 5.22 -6.30 12.01
N ASN A 237 4.89 -7.60 12.03
CA ASN A 237 5.90 -8.64 11.94
C ASN A 237 6.21 -8.93 10.46
N VAL A 238 7.33 -8.38 9.96
CA VAL A 238 7.79 -8.55 8.57
C VAL A 238 8.91 -9.59 8.42
N SER A 239 9.17 -10.44 9.43
CA SER A 239 10.29 -11.39 9.45
C SER A 239 10.28 -12.41 8.30
N SER A 240 9.13 -12.63 7.66
CA SER A 240 8.96 -13.56 6.53
C SER A 240 9.03 -12.87 5.16
N VAL A 241 9.10 -11.54 5.12
CA VAL A 241 9.17 -10.78 3.87
C VAL A 241 10.56 -10.92 3.26
N THR A 242 10.62 -11.23 1.97
CA THR A 242 11.88 -11.36 1.22
C THR A 242 12.09 -10.24 0.19
N ASP A 243 11.01 -9.57 -0.22
CA ASP A 243 11.00 -8.55 -1.28
C ASP A 243 10.23 -7.29 -0.84
N MET A 244 10.96 -6.18 -0.72
CA MET A 244 10.47 -4.84 -0.39
C MET A 244 10.75 -3.81 -1.50
N VAL A 245 10.98 -4.27 -2.74
CA VAL A 245 11.29 -3.38 -3.87
C VAL A 245 10.19 -2.34 -4.03
N ASN A 246 10.59 -1.07 -4.14
CA ASN A 246 9.69 0.08 -4.29
C ASN A 246 8.61 0.26 -3.19
N MET A 247 8.72 -0.40 -2.03
CA MET A 247 7.62 -0.45 -1.03
C MET A 247 7.03 0.92 -0.68
N PHE A 248 7.88 1.95 -0.53
CA PHE A 248 7.52 3.34 -0.24
C PHE A 248 8.00 4.34 -1.30
N LEU A 249 8.31 3.87 -2.53
CA LEU A 249 8.73 4.78 -3.59
C LEU A 249 7.65 5.83 -3.83
N GLY A 250 7.97 7.11 -3.70
CA GLY A 250 7.05 8.23 -3.90
C GLY A 250 6.00 8.39 -2.79
N ALA A 251 6.09 7.65 -1.69
CA ALA A 251 5.26 7.85 -0.50
C ALA A 251 5.74 9.08 0.28
N SER A 252 5.59 10.27 -0.33
CA SER A 252 6.24 11.52 0.10
C SER A 252 5.91 11.96 1.53
N ASN A 253 4.77 11.56 2.09
CA ASN A 253 4.35 11.90 3.45
C ASN A 253 4.73 10.85 4.50
N PHE A 254 5.18 9.66 4.10
CA PHE A 254 5.45 8.57 5.02
C PHE A 254 6.67 8.88 5.89
N ASN A 255 6.49 8.89 7.21
CA ASN A 255 7.55 9.11 8.20
C ASN A 255 7.25 8.40 9.52
N GLN A 256 6.73 7.17 9.47
CA GLN A 256 6.38 6.40 10.65
C GLN A 256 7.52 5.48 11.08
N ASP A 257 7.69 5.32 12.39
CA ASP A 257 8.74 4.47 12.96
C ASP A 257 8.54 3.01 12.53
N ILE A 258 9.56 2.49 11.84
CA ILE A 258 9.69 1.11 11.37
C ILE A 258 11.03 0.50 11.79
N GLY A 259 11.73 1.14 12.75
CA GLY A 259 13.03 0.70 13.24
C GLY A 259 12.99 -0.65 13.96
N THR A 260 11.79 -1.09 14.37
CA THR A 260 11.53 -2.39 15.03
C THR A 260 11.28 -3.54 14.07
N TRP A 261 11.22 -3.30 12.76
CA TRP A 261 11.03 -4.36 11.77
C TRP A 261 12.21 -5.33 11.72
N ASP A 262 11.92 -6.62 11.76
CA ASP A 262 12.88 -7.68 11.46
C ASP A 262 12.96 -7.88 9.94
N VAL A 263 13.97 -7.27 9.32
CA VAL A 263 14.22 -7.35 7.88
C VAL A 263 15.29 -8.39 7.50
N GLY A 264 15.67 -9.27 8.43
CA GLY A 264 16.78 -10.22 8.23
C GLY A 264 16.58 -11.22 7.07
N SER A 265 15.34 -11.44 6.64
CA SER A 265 14.98 -12.29 5.49
C SER A 265 14.95 -11.56 4.15
N VAL A 266 15.05 -10.22 4.15
CA VAL A 266 14.92 -9.40 2.93
C VAL A 266 16.19 -9.50 2.10
N THR A 267 16.04 -9.80 0.81
CA THR A 267 17.16 -9.86 -0.14
C THR A 267 17.17 -8.67 -1.10
N GLU A 268 16.03 -8.00 -1.29
CA GLU A 268 15.82 -6.95 -2.30
C GLU A 268 15.19 -5.70 -1.66
N MET A 269 15.95 -4.60 -1.59
CA MET A 269 15.50 -3.29 -1.07
C MET A 269 15.63 -2.17 -2.11
N ARG A 270 15.70 -2.53 -3.40
CA ARG A 270 15.83 -1.57 -4.49
C ARG A 270 14.73 -0.53 -4.41
N SER A 271 15.13 0.72 -4.51
CA SER A 271 14.23 1.84 -4.63
C SER A 271 13.19 1.99 -3.49
N MET A 272 13.43 1.39 -2.32
CA MET A 272 12.42 1.29 -1.25
C MET A 272 11.87 2.64 -0.79
N PHE A 273 12.72 3.67 -0.67
CA PHE A 273 12.38 5.03 -0.22
C PHE A 273 12.67 6.11 -1.26
N VAL A 274 12.76 5.74 -2.55
CA VAL A 274 12.93 6.72 -3.65
C VAL A 274 11.83 7.77 -3.56
N TYR A 275 12.15 9.06 -3.58
CA TYR A 275 11.19 10.17 -3.43
C TYR A 275 10.31 10.12 -2.16
N ALA A 276 10.65 9.32 -1.13
CA ALA A 276 10.01 9.37 0.18
C ALA A 276 10.55 10.57 0.98
N SER A 277 10.24 11.78 0.50
CA SER A 277 10.91 13.02 0.89
C SER A 277 10.82 13.40 2.36
N SER A 278 9.86 12.84 3.12
CA SER A 278 9.68 13.09 4.55
C SER A 278 10.27 12.01 5.46
N PHE A 279 10.74 10.89 4.91
CA PHE A 279 11.18 9.75 5.71
C PHE A 279 12.55 10.01 6.36
N ASP A 280 12.60 9.99 7.69
CA ASP A 280 13.81 10.20 8.49
C ASP A 280 13.77 9.41 9.81
N GLN A 281 13.23 8.18 9.77
CA GLN A 281 13.11 7.34 10.96
C GLN A 281 14.35 6.48 11.18
N ASN A 282 14.71 6.28 12.45
CA ASN A 282 15.89 5.51 12.82
C ASN A 282 15.73 4.03 12.47
N ILE A 283 16.50 3.58 11.48
CA ILE A 283 16.57 2.19 11.00
C ILE A 283 17.96 1.56 11.22
N SER A 284 18.75 2.12 12.15
CA SER A 284 20.11 1.65 12.48
C SER A 284 20.16 0.20 12.99
N ASN A 285 19.04 -0.31 13.52
CA ASN A 285 18.92 -1.66 14.09
C ASN A 285 18.54 -2.74 13.06
N TRP A 286 18.26 -2.37 11.81
CA TRP A 286 17.92 -3.35 10.78
C TRP A 286 19.10 -4.28 10.47
N ASP A 287 18.83 -5.59 10.50
CA ASP A 287 19.77 -6.58 9.98
C ASP A 287 19.62 -6.70 8.46
N VAL A 288 20.46 -5.97 7.72
CA VAL A 288 20.49 -6.00 6.25
C VAL A 288 21.50 -7.00 5.69
N SER A 289 22.03 -7.92 6.51
CA SER A 289 23.10 -8.83 6.08
C SER A 289 22.69 -9.79 4.95
N SER A 290 21.41 -10.04 4.76
CA SER A 290 20.88 -10.85 3.65
C SER A 290 20.63 -10.06 2.36
N VAL A 291 20.70 -8.73 2.40
CA VAL A 291 20.35 -7.87 1.25
C VAL A 291 21.44 -7.94 0.17
N ILE A 292 21.00 -8.10 -1.08
CA ILE A 292 21.86 -8.21 -2.27
C ILE A 292 21.85 -6.90 -3.08
N ARG A 293 20.72 -6.20 -3.11
CA ARG A 293 20.48 -5.03 -3.96
C ARG A 293 19.85 -3.87 -3.17
N MET A 294 20.51 -2.70 -3.23
CA MET A 294 20.07 -1.43 -2.61
C MET A 294 20.13 -0.26 -3.60
N ASP A 295 20.19 -0.52 -4.91
CA ASP A 295 20.18 0.56 -5.90
C ASP A 295 18.97 1.49 -5.72
N GLY A 296 19.25 2.79 -5.72
CA GLY A 296 18.27 3.86 -5.54
C GLY A 296 17.57 3.90 -4.17
N MET A 297 17.96 3.12 -3.16
CA MET A 297 17.15 2.94 -1.93
C MET A 297 16.66 4.27 -1.30
N PHE A 298 17.47 5.33 -1.28
CA PHE A 298 17.15 6.66 -0.76
C PHE A 298 17.27 7.78 -1.82
N TYR A 299 17.13 7.45 -3.11
CA TYR A 299 17.19 8.44 -4.20
C TYR A 299 16.14 9.55 -3.98
N HIS A 300 16.59 10.80 -3.86
CA HIS A 300 15.74 11.95 -3.50
C HIS A 300 14.90 11.78 -2.21
N ALA A 301 15.32 10.94 -1.25
CA ALA A 301 14.77 10.92 0.10
C ALA A 301 15.35 12.09 0.92
N SER A 302 14.95 13.33 0.58
CA SER A 302 15.62 14.56 1.00
C SER A 302 15.72 14.81 2.50
N ALA A 303 14.86 14.19 3.31
CA ALA A 303 14.89 14.33 4.76
C ALA A 303 15.76 13.29 5.47
N PHE A 304 16.17 12.22 4.79
CA PHE A 304 16.84 11.10 5.43
C PHE A 304 18.28 11.46 5.87
N ASP A 305 18.50 11.51 7.18
CA ASP A 305 19.80 11.78 7.81
C ASP A 305 19.99 10.90 9.07
N GLN A 306 19.92 9.58 8.87
CA GLN A 306 20.08 8.61 9.97
C GLN A 306 21.43 7.88 9.90
N ASN A 307 21.96 7.54 11.08
CA ASN A 307 23.18 6.74 11.18
C ASN A 307 22.91 5.27 10.83
N ILE A 308 23.36 4.84 9.66
CA ILE A 308 23.29 3.44 9.19
C ILE A 308 24.66 2.76 9.10
N GLY A 309 25.68 3.29 9.79
CA GLY A 309 27.03 2.70 9.76
C GLY A 309 27.13 1.32 10.40
N SER A 310 26.16 0.94 11.23
CA SER A 310 26.04 -0.40 11.81
C SER A 310 25.57 -1.47 10.82
N TRP A 311 25.05 -1.09 9.65
CA TRP A 311 24.53 -2.04 8.67
C TRP A 311 25.62 -2.95 8.11
N ASN A 312 25.37 -4.25 8.11
CA ASN A 312 26.23 -5.22 7.46
C ASN A 312 25.89 -5.31 5.95
N VAL A 313 26.58 -4.53 5.13
CA VAL A 313 26.38 -4.48 3.67
C VAL A 313 27.29 -5.44 2.89
N GLY A 314 27.93 -6.42 3.54
CA GLY A 314 28.93 -7.29 2.90
C GLY A 314 28.44 -8.14 1.72
N ASN A 315 27.12 -8.37 1.63
CA ASN A 315 26.49 -9.12 0.53
C ASN A 315 25.93 -8.22 -0.59
N VAL A 316 25.87 -6.90 -0.38
CA VAL A 316 25.30 -5.98 -1.35
C VAL A 316 26.27 -5.81 -2.52
N ASN A 317 25.79 -6.01 -3.74
CA ASN A 317 26.60 -5.90 -4.96
C ASN A 317 26.20 -4.72 -5.87
N ASN A 318 25.16 -3.96 -5.49
CA ASN A 318 24.75 -2.75 -6.22
C ASN A 318 24.13 -1.72 -5.26
N MET A 319 24.75 -0.53 -5.20
CA MET A 319 24.27 0.65 -4.49
C MET A 319 24.28 1.90 -5.38
N THR A 320 24.16 1.69 -6.69
CA THR A 320 24.06 2.79 -7.65
C THR A 320 22.89 3.69 -7.29
N GLU A 321 23.08 5.00 -7.33
CA GLU A 321 22.10 6.05 -7.02
C GLU A 321 21.52 6.01 -5.59
N MET A 322 22.13 5.27 -4.65
CA MET A 322 21.55 5.03 -3.32
C MET A 322 21.15 6.33 -2.60
N PHE A 323 22.01 7.35 -2.57
CA PHE A 323 21.74 8.66 -1.96
C PHE A 323 21.71 9.82 -2.95
N THR A 324 21.64 9.60 -4.26
CA THR A 324 21.59 10.70 -5.21
C THR A 324 20.35 11.57 -4.94
N GLY A 325 20.56 12.87 -4.71
CA GLY A 325 19.48 13.80 -4.32
C GLY A 325 19.10 13.78 -2.84
N ALA A 326 19.79 13.00 -2.00
CA ALA A 326 19.80 13.06 -0.54
C ALA A 326 21.19 13.49 -0.04
N SER A 327 21.28 13.88 1.23
CA SER A 327 22.53 14.31 1.88
C SER A 327 22.51 13.85 3.33
N LEU A 328 23.43 12.96 3.69
CA LEU A 328 23.69 12.62 5.08
C LEU A 328 24.57 13.72 5.67
N SER A 329 24.31 14.08 6.93
CA SER A 329 25.23 14.93 7.69
C SER A 329 26.62 14.29 7.75
N THR A 330 27.68 15.11 7.79
CA THR A 330 29.07 14.64 7.85
C THR A 330 29.29 13.61 8.97
N SER A 331 28.63 13.77 10.12
CA SER A 331 28.70 12.82 11.24
C SER A 331 28.13 11.45 10.89
N ASN A 332 26.98 11.41 10.21
CA ASN A 332 26.33 10.16 9.81
C ASN A 332 27.07 9.51 8.65
N TYR A 333 27.55 10.30 7.69
CA TYR A 333 28.33 9.78 6.57
C TYR A 333 29.71 9.26 7.01
N ASP A 334 30.39 9.95 7.92
CA ASP A 334 31.63 9.47 8.54
C ASP A 334 31.40 8.15 9.28
N SER A 335 30.31 8.04 10.05
CA SER A 335 29.94 6.81 10.76
C SER A 335 29.66 5.66 9.78
N LEU A 336 28.99 5.95 8.67
CA LEU A 336 28.72 5.01 7.58
C LEU A 336 30.03 4.47 7.00
N LEU A 337 30.93 5.36 6.57
CA LEU A 337 32.21 5.00 5.98
C LEU A 337 33.06 4.17 6.95
N GLN A 338 33.15 4.61 8.21
CA GLN A 338 33.92 3.91 9.25
C GLN A 338 33.38 2.50 9.51
N GLY A 339 32.07 2.36 9.69
CA GLY A 339 31.41 1.08 9.93
C GLY A 339 31.58 0.12 8.76
N TRP A 340 31.31 0.57 7.53
CA TRP A 340 31.39 -0.27 6.35
C TRP A 340 32.82 -0.68 6.01
N SER A 341 33.80 0.18 6.24
CA SER A 341 35.22 -0.15 6.01
C SER A 341 35.74 -1.29 6.89
N ALA A 342 35.04 -1.64 7.97
CA ALA A 342 35.39 -2.75 8.86
C ALA A 342 34.82 -4.09 8.40
N LEU A 343 33.95 -4.11 7.39
CA LEU A 343 33.30 -5.31 6.88
C LEU A 343 34.16 -6.03 5.82
N SER A 344 33.76 -7.26 5.49
CA SER A 344 34.18 -7.92 4.25
C SER A 344 33.19 -7.56 3.15
N LEU A 345 33.59 -6.71 2.22
CA LEU A 345 32.72 -6.17 1.17
C LEU A 345 32.88 -6.92 -0.16
N GLN A 346 31.87 -6.83 -1.03
CA GLN A 346 31.99 -7.24 -2.44
C GLN A 346 32.98 -6.33 -3.19
N ASN A 347 33.68 -6.86 -4.19
CA ASN A 347 34.59 -6.06 -5.02
C ASN A 347 33.84 -5.30 -6.12
N GLY A 348 34.31 -4.09 -6.46
CA GLY A 348 33.85 -3.36 -7.65
C GLY A 348 32.43 -2.79 -7.56
N VAL A 349 31.93 -2.56 -6.34
CA VAL A 349 30.59 -1.97 -6.14
C VAL A 349 30.66 -0.45 -6.38
N THR A 350 29.67 0.07 -7.09
CA THR A 350 29.41 1.52 -7.17
C THR A 350 28.48 1.92 -6.02
N PHE A 351 28.89 2.92 -5.26
CA PHE A 351 28.13 3.52 -4.17
C PHE A 351 28.03 5.03 -4.39
N ASP A 352 26.81 5.53 -4.50
CA ASP A 352 26.53 6.97 -4.60
C ASP A 352 26.10 7.50 -3.23
N GLY A 353 27.03 8.20 -2.56
CA GLY A 353 26.82 8.90 -1.28
C GLY A 353 26.05 10.22 -1.41
N GLY A 354 25.65 10.60 -2.62
CA GLY A 354 24.87 11.81 -2.88
C GLY A 354 25.68 13.07 -2.62
N ASN A 355 25.03 14.09 -2.04
CA ASN A 355 25.68 15.35 -1.65
C ASN A 355 26.20 15.27 -0.20
N SER A 356 26.75 14.13 0.21
CA SER A 356 27.26 13.95 1.57
C SER A 356 28.75 14.24 1.59
N ASP A 357 29.17 15.15 2.46
CA ASP A 357 30.58 15.41 2.74
C ASP A 357 31.10 14.42 3.80
N TYR A 358 32.39 14.08 3.73
CA TYR A 358 33.09 13.34 4.78
C TYR A 358 34.22 14.18 5.39
N CYS A 359 34.62 13.85 6.61
CA CYS A 359 35.83 14.39 7.23
C CYS A 359 36.60 13.29 7.96
N SER A 360 36.13 12.87 9.14
CA SER A 360 36.81 11.84 9.93
C SER A 360 36.75 10.45 9.28
N GLY A 361 35.86 10.24 8.31
CA GLY A 361 35.74 9.03 7.50
C GLY A 361 36.76 8.90 6.36
N ALA A 362 37.63 9.90 6.11
CA ALA A 362 38.53 9.92 4.95
C ALA A 362 39.39 8.64 4.81
N ALA A 363 39.99 8.16 5.90
CA ALA A 363 40.79 6.93 5.89
C ALA A 363 39.94 5.68 5.63
N ALA A 364 38.72 5.64 6.17
CA ALA A 364 37.79 4.53 6.00
C ALA A 364 37.28 4.45 4.55
N ARG A 365 36.92 5.60 3.97
CA ARG A 365 36.55 5.74 2.56
C ARG A 365 37.67 5.25 1.64
N GLN A 366 38.90 5.72 1.86
CA GLN A 366 40.04 5.32 1.04
C GLN A 366 40.31 3.82 1.14
N LYS A 367 40.18 3.24 2.34
CA LYS A 367 40.29 1.79 2.55
C LYS A 367 39.25 1.02 1.73
N ILE A 368 37.99 1.47 1.70
CA ILE A 368 36.93 0.80 0.90
C ILE A 368 37.31 0.80 -0.58
N ILE A 369 37.83 1.91 -1.09
CA ILE A 369 38.29 2.03 -2.49
C ILE A 369 39.49 1.12 -2.76
N ASP A 370 40.52 1.14 -1.90
CA ASP A 370 41.78 0.44 -2.11
C ASP A 370 41.65 -1.08 -1.95
N ASP A 371 40.95 -1.53 -0.90
CA ASP A 371 40.86 -2.95 -0.56
C ASP A 371 39.78 -3.68 -1.39
N PHE A 372 38.74 -2.97 -1.83
CA PHE A 372 37.59 -3.58 -2.51
C PHE A 372 37.29 -3.00 -3.91
N ALA A 373 38.12 -2.09 -4.42
CA ALA A 373 37.95 -1.47 -5.73
C ALA A 373 36.57 -0.80 -5.94
N TRP A 374 35.97 -0.25 -4.88
CA TRP A 374 34.70 0.46 -4.97
C TRP A 374 34.85 1.77 -5.75
N THR A 375 33.77 2.17 -6.43
CA THR A 375 33.60 3.53 -6.94
C THR A 375 32.66 4.28 -6.01
N ILE A 376 33.17 5.28 -5.29
CA ILE A 376 32.38 6.10 -4.37
C ILE A 376 32.20 7.49 -4.98
N ASN A 377 30.94 7.89 -5.20
CA ASN A 377 30.56 9.22 -5.68
C ASN A 377 29.88 9.99 -4.52
N ASP A 378 30.57 10.97 -3.97
CA ASP A 378 30.14 11.83 -2.85
C ASP A 378 30.64 13.27 -3.09
N ASP A 379 30.31 14.21 -2.19
CA ASP A 379 30.64 15.64 -2.37
C ASP A 379 32.10 15.97 -1.98
N GLY A 380 32.80 15.00 -1.38
CA GLY A 380 34.22 15.06 -1.09
C GLY A 380 34.55 15.29 0.39
N GLU A 381 35.82 15.61 0.64
CA GLU A 381 36.29 15.92 1.99
C GLU A 381 35.96 17.38 2.35
N ASP A 382 35.08 17.59 3.32
CA ASP A 382 34.84 18.88 3.94
C ASP A 382 34.95 18.78 5.47
N CYS A 383 36.09 19.23 5.98
CA CYS A 383 36.34 19.36 7.42
C CYS A 383 36.11 20.80 7.91
N SER A 384 35.46 21.64 7.10
CA SER A 384 35.07 22.98 7.54
C SER A 384 34.00 22.84 8.61
N VAL A 385 34.28 23.38 9.79
CA VAL A 385 33.27 23.49 10.85
C VAL A 385 32.37 24.65 10.46
N PRO A 386 31.06 24.45 10.20
CA PRO A 386 30.17 25.56 9.84
C PRO A 386 30.25 26.63 10.93
N GLU A 387 30.31 27.92 10.60
CA GLU A 387 30.48 29.00 11.60
C GLU A 387 29.38 29.00 12.70
N ASN A 388 28.25 28.32 12.47
CA ASN A 388 27.14 28.18 13.40
C ASN A 388 27.16 26.86 14.21
N SER A 389 28.18 26.01 14.06
CA SER A 389 28.32 24.72 14.76
C SER A 389 29.02 24.82 16.11
N TYR A 390 29.56 25.99 16.46
CA TYR A 390 30.13 26.23 17.78
C TYR A 390 29.02 26.22 18.85
N PHE A 391 29.22 25.43 19.90
CA PHE A 391 28.49 25.63 21.16
C PHE A 391 29.04 26.89 21.84
N ILE A 392 28.45 28.04 21.50
CA ILE A 392 28.90 29.34 22.01
C ILE A 392 28.36 29.54 23.42
N THR A 393 29.27 29.56 24.39
CA THR A 393 28.96 29.90 25.78
C THR A 393 29.74 31.13 26.21
N THR A 394 29.07 32.03 26.92
CA THR A 394 29.72 33.20 27.53
C THR A 394 29.94 32.91 29.01
N TRP A 395 31.19 33.03 29.45
CA TRP A 395 31.60 32.77 30.83
C TRP A 395 32.06 34.06 31.48
N LYS A 396 31.59 34.32 32.71
CA LYS A 396 32.08 35.40 33.57
C LYS A 396 33.03 34.77 34.59
N THR A 397 34.33 35.03 34.45
CA THR A 397 35.36 34.29 35.19
C THR A 397 35.46 34.67 36.66
N ASP A 398 34.92 35.82 37.08
CA ASP A 398 34.91 36.31 38.47
C ASP A 398 33.65 35.88 39.26
N ASN A 399 32.86 34.94 38.73
CA ASN A 399 31.79 34.30 39.49
C ASN A 399 32.36 33.28 40.47
N THR A 400 31.74 33.14 41.65
CA THR A 400 32.18 32.15 42.65
C THR A 400 32.16 30.74 42.06
N GLY A 401 33.30 30.07 42.01
CA GLY A 401 33.47 28.75 41.39
C GLY A 401 34.74 28.03 41.86
N ALA A 402 34.97 26.83 41.33
CA ALA A 402 36.14 26.01 41.68
C ALA A 402 37.43 26.43 40.96
N SER A 403 37.33 27.13 39.82
CA SER A 403 38.45 27.70 39.08
C SER A 403 38.80 29.10 39.57
N ASN A 404 40.04 29.55 39.37
CA ASN A 404 40.44 30.93 39.71
C ASN A 404 39.71 31.96 38.84
N ASP A 405 39.68 33.22 39.28
CA ASP A 405 38.95 34.33 38.62
C ASP A 405 39.41 34.65 37.18
N ASN A 406 40.47 34.01 36.71
CA ASN A 406 41.03 34.11 35.35
C ASN A 406 41.02 32.77 34.60
N GLN A 407 40.22 31.80 35.04
CA GLN A 407 40.16 30.45 34.52
C GLN A 407 38.72 29.98 34.34
N ILE A 408 38.52 29.14 33.33
CA ILE A 408 37.32 28.31 33.18
C ILE A 408 37.74 26.84 33.13
N THR A 409 36.91 25.96 33.64
CA THR A 409 37.06 24.52 33.48
C THR A 409 35.84 24.01 32.74
N ILE A 410 36.03 23.53 31.51
CA ILE A 410 34.96 22.89 30.74
C ILE A 410 34.86 21.45 31.26
N PRO A 411 33.73 21.05 31.86
CA PRO A 411 33.55 19.68 32.31
C PRO A 411 33.59 18.73 31.10
N THR A 412 34.37 17.66 31.24
CA THR A 412 34.53 16.59 30.23
C THR A 412 33.70 15.38 30.58
#